data_AF-A0A3M1LBN0-F1
#
_entry.id   AF-A0A3M1LBN0-F1
#
_cell.length_a   1.000
_cell.length_b   1.000
_cell.length_c   1.000
_cell.angle_alpha   90.00
_cell.angle_beta   90.00
_cell.angle_gamma   90.00
#
_symmetry.space_group_name_H-M   'P 1'
#
loop_
_entity.id
_entity.type
_entity.pdbx_description
1 polymer ?
#
loop_
_entity_poly.entity_id
_entity_poly.type
_entity_poly.pdbx_seq_one_letter_code
_entity_poly.pdbx_strand_id
1 'polypeptide(L)'
;TLTDGWRLSFGAEFVPDFASYNNYFRRIRYRLGFYHHDDPRTDELRQTALSVGFGLPVIMPRQQTSYVNLTFEVGKFGEAGFIDERFFRISAGFTLNDNTWFFKRKFN
;
A
#
# COMPACT_ATOMS: atom_id res chain seq x y z
N THR A 1 24.91 1.66 -23.50
CA THR A 1 25.45 1.71 -22.12
C THR A 1 24.31 2.10 -21.22
N LEU A 2 24.12 1.44 -20.07
CA LEU A 2 23.10 1.83 -19.09
C LEU A 2 23.63 3.05 -18.32
N THR A 3 22.78 4.03 -18.05
CA THR A 3 23.12 5.19 -17.21
C THR A 3 22.73 4.94 -15.75
N ASP A 4 23.30 5.71 -14.82
CA ASP A 4 23.04 5.58 -13.39
C ASP A 4 21.60 6.03 -13.07
N GLY A 5 20.75 5.09 -12.66
CA GLY A 5 19.39 5.35 -12.21
C GLY A 5 19.29 5.36 -10.69
N TRP A 6 18.57 6.33 -10.12
CA TRP A 6 18.28 6.38 -8.69
C TRP A 6 16.78 6.32 -8.43
N ARG A 7 16.42 5.95 -7.20
CA ARG A 7 15.02 5.91 -6.74
C ARG A 7 14.93 6.55 -5.36
N LEU A 8 14.17 7.63 -5.27
CA LEU A 8 13.78 8.25 -4.01
C LEU A 8 12.33 7.87 -3.71
N SER A 9 12.06 7.46 -2.48
CA SER A 9 10.71 7.13 -2.02
C SER A 9 10.51 7.69 -0.62
N PHE A 10 9.40 8.36 -0.43
CA PHE A 10 8.98 8.94 0.85
C PHE A 10 7.59 8.43 1.18
N GLY A 11 7.34 8.13 2.45
CA GLY A 11 6.02 7.64 2.88
C GLY A 11 5.75 7.93 4.34
N ALA A 12 4.48 8.12 4.66
CA ALA A 12 3.96 8.29 6.00
C ALA A 12 2.76 7.38 6.22
N GLU A 13 2.71 6.73 7.39
CA GLU A 13 1.55 5.99 7.86
C GLU A 13 0.96 6.71 9.07
N PHE A 14 -0.35 6.92 9.07
CA PHE A 14 -1.10 7.50 10.17
C PHE A 14 -2.21 6.54 10.62
N VAL A 15 -2.21 6.19 11.90
CA VAL A 15 -3.21 5.32 12.53
C VAL A 15 -3.77 6.06 13.75
N PRO A 16 -5.04 6.51 13.72
CA PRO A 16 -5.61 7.32 14.79
C PRO A 16 -5.69 6.58 16.12
N ASP A 17 -6.22 5.35 16.14
CA ASP A 17 -6.31 4.51 17.34
C ASP A 17 -6.49 3.04 16.97
N PHE A 18 -5.48 2.22 17.30
CA PHE A 18 -5.48 0.79 17.01
C PHE A 18 -6.39 -0.02 17.95
N ALA A 19 -6.72 0.50 19.14
CA ALA A 19 -7.42 -0.20 20.20
C ALA A 19 -8.85 0.33 20.47
N SER A 20 -9.29 1.37 19.76
CA SER A 20 -10.61 2.02 19.93
C SER A 20 -11.78 1.04 19.85
N TYR A 21 -12.38 0.67 20.99
CA TYR A 21 -13.51 -0.27 21.07
C TYR A 21 -14.80 0.25 20.40
N ASN A 22 -15.02 1.57 20.40
CA ASN A 22 -16.32 2.16 20.10
C ASN A 22 -16.46 2.79 18.69
N ASN A 23 -15.35 2.98 17.94
CA ASN A 23 -15.37 3.66 16.64
C ASN A 23 -14.53 2.92 15.58
N TYR A 24 -15.20 2.41 14.54
CA TYR A 24 -14.60 1.70 13.40
C TYR A 24 -13.66 2.59 12.57
N PHE A 25 -14.06 3.85 12.31
CA PHE A 25 -13.27 4.81 11.52
C PHE A 25 -11.91 5.15 12.14
N ARG A 26 -11.78 5.05 13.47
CA ARG A 26 -10.50 5.35 14.16
C ARG A 26 -9.43 4.28 13.96
N ARG A 27 -9.84 3.07 13.54
CA ARG A 27 -8.93 1.95 13.32
C ARG A 27 -8.40 1.87 11.89
N ILE A 28 -8.89 2.72 10.99
CA ILE A 28 -8.43 2.76 9.59
C ILE A 28 -6.99 3.28 9.58
N ARG A 29 -6.11 2.53 8.92
CA ARG A 29 -4.74 2.98 8.66
C ARG A 29 -4.72 3.79 7.38
N TYR A 30 -4.25 5.01 7.44
CA TYR A 30 -4.07 5.87 6.28
C TYR A 30 -2.60 5.89 5.91
N ARG A 31 -2.29 5.64 4.64
CA ARG A 31 -0.93 5.65 4.11
C ARG A 31 -0.85 6.66 2.98
N LEU A 32 0.20 7.48 3.01
CA LEU A 32 0.54 8.38 1.93
C LEU A 32 1.96 8.07 1.50
N GLY A 33 2.19 7.93 0.20
CA GLY A 33 3.48 7.62 -0.38
C GLY A 33 3.74 8.50 -1.59
N PHE A 34 4.99 8.84 -1.79
CA PHE A 34 5.48 9.52 -2.98
C PHE A 34 6.77 8.84 -3.40
N TYR A 35 6.91 8.55 -4.69
CA TYR A 35 8.18 8.06 -5.21
C TYR A 35 8.55 8.71 -6.52
N HIS A 36 9.86 8.91 -6.68
CA HIS A 36 10.51 9.37 -7.89
C HIS A 36 11.57 8.34 -8.27
N HIS A 37 11.52 7.86 -9.50
CA HIS A 37 12.40 6.83 -10.00
C HIS A 37 12.90 7.20 -11.38
N ASP A 38 14.22 7.17 -11.55
CA ASP A 38 14.87 7.31 -12.85
C ASP A 38 15.13 5.93 -13.44
N ASP A 39 14.72 5.75 -14.69
CA ASP A 39 14.93 4.51 -15.44
C ASP A 39 16.36 4.51 -16.04
N PRO A 40 17.21 3.52 -15.71
CA PRO A 40 18.59 3.45 -16.21
C PRO A 40 18.70 3.11 -17.71
N ARG A 41 17.58 2.88 -18.40
CA ARG A 41 17.55 2.60 -19.85
C ARG A 41 17.76 3.87 -20.69
N THR A 42 17.29 5.02 -20.20
CA THR A 42 17.41 6.33 -20.86
C THR A 42 17.34 7.43 -19.80
N ASP A 43 18.26 8.41 -19.82
CA ASP A 43 18.30 9.56 -18.87
C ASP A 43 17.01 10.42 -18.83
N GLU A 44 16.16 10.25 -19.83
CA GLU A 44 14.93 11.01 -20.05
C GLU A 44 13.68 10.29 -19.50
N LEU A 45 13.79 9.02 -19.11
CA LEU A 45 12.64 8.25 -18.61
C LEU A 45 12.54 8.37 -17.09
N ARG A 46 11.73 9.31 -16.62
CA ARG A 46 11.44 9.52 -15.19
C ARG A 46 10.04 9.08 -14.83
N GLN A 47 9.91 8.35 -13.72
CA GLN A 47 8.63 7.98 -13.14
C GLN A 47 8.40 8.75 -11.85
N THR A 48 7.27 9.44 -11.76
CA THR A 48 6.83 10.10 -10.52
C THR A 48 5.43 9.64 -10.18
N ALA A 49 5.22 9.17 -8.96
CA ALA A 49 3.88 8.78 -8.54
C ALA A 49 3.60 9.15 -7.08
N LEU A 50 2.32 9.38 -6.84
CA LEU A 50 1.72 9.56 -5.53
C LEU A 50 0.83 8.34 -5.25
N SER A 51 0.96 7.78 -4.06
CA SER A 51 0.14 6.67 -3.59
C SER A 51 -0.61 7.03 -2.31
N VAL A 52 -1.85 6.58 -2.23
CA VAL A 52 -2.72 6.69 -1.06
C VAL A 52 -3.22 5.30 -0.73
N GLY A 53 -3.03 4.85 0.50
CA GLY A 53 -3.43 3.54 0.98
C GLY A 53 -4.37 3.61 2.19
N PHE A 54 -5.27 2.65 2.26
CA PHE A 54 -6.21 2.45 3.35
C PHE A 54 -6.11 1.01 3.85
N GLY A 55 -5.74 0.83 5.12
CA GLY A 55 -5.79 -0.46 5.82
C GLY A 55 -7.05 -0.54 6.65
N LEU A 56 -8.06 -1.26 6.19
CA LEU A 56 -9.32 -1.51 6.87
C LEU A 56 -9.19 -2.75 7.75
N PRO A 57 -9.31 -2.63 9.09
CA PRO A 57 -9.31 -3.78 9.97
C PRO A 57 -10.66 -4.49 9.93
N VAL A 58 -10.64 -5.78 9.64
CA VAL A 58 -11.80 -6.66 9.69
C VAL A 58 -11.66 -7.55 10.93
N ILE A 59 -12.59 -7.37 11.87
CA ILE A 59 -12.67 -8.22 13.06
C ILE A 59 -13.54 -9.41 12.69
N MET A 60 -12.93 -10.59 12.58
CA MET A 60 -13.67 -11.82 12.41
C MET A 60 -14.20 -12.35 13.75
N PRO A 61 -15.26 -13.18 13.73
CA PRO A 61 -15.70 -13.92 14.91
C PRO A 61 -14.49 -14.63 15.53
N ARG A 62 -14.36 -14.59 16.87
CA ARG A 62 -13.21 -15.10 17.65
C ARG A 62 -11.98 -14.19 17.75
N GLN A 63 -12.16 -12.86 17.66
CA GLN A 63 -11.10 -11.85 17.87
C GLN A 63 -9.92 -11.93 16.90
N GLN A 64 -10.08 -12.60 15.75
CA GLN A 64 -9.06 -12.58 14.71
C GLN A 64 -9.10 -11.25 13.98
N THR A 65 -7.99 -10.52 14.06
CA THR A 65 -7.84 -9.22 13.39
C THR A 65 -7.16 -9.45 12.05
N SER A 66 -7.94 -9.35 10.99
CA SER A 66 -7.45 -9.35 9.61
C SER A 66 -7.46 -7.93 9.07
N TYR A 67 -6.72 -7.69 7.98
CA TYR A 67 -6.64 -6.37 7.35
C TYR A 67 -6.93 -6.48 5.87
N VAL A 68 -7.77 -5.59 5.37
CA VAL A 68 -7.93 -5.34 3.94
C VAL A 68 -7.15 -4.08 3.62
N ASN A 69 -6.15 -4.18 2.75
CA ASN A 69 -5.33 -3.07 2.30
C ASN A 69 -5.78 -2.67 0.89
N LEU A 70 -6.23 -1.44 0.74
CA LEU A 70 -6.54 -0.82 -0.55
C LEU A 70 -5.48 0.24 -0.82
N THR A 71 -4.91 0.27 -2.01
CA THR A 71 -3.93 1.27 -2.43
C THR A 71 -4.35 1.83 -3.77
N PHE A 72 -4.35 3.14 -3.87
CA PHE A 72 -4.59 3.92 -5.08
C PHE A 72 -3.31 4.66 -5.40
N GLU A 73 -2.81 4.51 -6.61
CA GLU A 73 -1.59 5.15 -7.06
C GLU A 73 -1.87 5.88 -8.36
N VAL A 74 -1.45 7.12 -8.43
CA VAL A 74 -1.53 7.94 -9.64
C VAL A 74 -0.16 8.51 -9.91
N GLY A 75 0.28 8.42 -11.15
CA GLY A 75 1.59 8.87 -11.52
C GLY A 75 1.71 9.15 -12.99
N LYS A 76 2.87 9.65 -13.34
CA LYS A 76 3.32 9.84 -14.71
C LYS A 76 4.59 9.05 -14.93
N PHE A 77 4.71 8.49 -16.11
CA PHE A 77 5.87 7.81 -16.60
C PHE A 77 6.32 8.52 -17.88
N GLY A 78 7.55 9.02 -17.87
CA GLY A 78 8.23 9.65 -18.99
C GLY A 78 8.40 11.17 -18.90
N GLU A 79 8.95 11.76 -19.96
CA GLU A 79 9.36 13.17 -20.05
C GLU A 79 8.64 13.90 -21.20
N ALA A 80 8.47 15.21 -21.03
CA ALA A 80 7.74 16.06 -21.95
C ALA A 80 8.45 16.11 -23.32
N GLY A 81 7.92 15.36 -24.30
CA GLY A 81 8.40 15.39 -25.68
C GLY A 81 8.44 14.04 -26.39
N PHE A 82 8.58 12.93 -25.64
CA PHE A 82 8.68 11.59 -26.24
C PHE A 82 7.52 10.68 -25.84
N ILE A 83 7.31 10.47 -24.54
CA ILE A 83 6.27 9.59 -24.00
C ILE A 83 5.81 10.22 -22.68
N ASP A 84 4.60 10.78 -22.63
CA ASP A 84 3.96 11.24 -21.39
C ASP A 84 2.77 10.33 -21.09
N GLU A 85 3.02 9.26 -20.33
CA GLU A 85 1.99 8.31 -19.94
C GLU A 85 1.56 8.56 -18.50
N ARG A 86 0.29 8.94 -18.33
CA ARG A 86 -0.33 8.99 -17.01
C ARG A 86 -0.93 7.63 -16.71
N PHE A 87 -0.61 7.10 -15.54
CA PHE A 87 -1.16 5.84 -15.09
C PHE A 87 -1.93 6.03 -13.78
N PHE A 88 -2.92 5.17 -13.62
CA PHE A 88 -3.66 5.01 -12.39
C PHE A 88 -3.71 3.52 -12.06
N ARG A 89 -3.34 3.17 -10.83
CA ARG A 89 -3.26 1.79 -10.35
C ARG A 89 -4.08 1.66 -9.08
N ILE A 90 -4.97 0.67 -9.07
CA ILE A 90 -5.67 0.24 -7.87
C ILE A 90 -5.08 -1.11 -7.47
N SER A 91 -4.82 -1.28 -6.19
CA SER A 91 -4.35 -2.54 -5.62
C SER A 91 -5.18 -2.86 -4.39
N ALA A 92 -5.67 -4.10 -4.31
CA ALA A 92 -6.38 -4.62 -3.16
C ALA A 92 -5.65 -5.87 -2.67
N GLY A 93 -5.33 -5.89 -1.38
CA GLY A 93 -4.73 -7.03 -0.71
C GLY A 93 -5.47 -7.31 0.58
N PHE A 94 -5.44 -8.55 1.03
CA PHE A 94 -6.00 -8.93 2.32
C PHE A 94 -4.99 -9.77 3.09
N THR A 95 -4.95 -9.58 4.40
CA THR A 95 -4.10 -10.30 5.33
C THR A 95 -4.99 -11.16 6.20
N LEU A 96 -4.91 -12.48 6.06
CA LEU A 96 -5.60 -13.44 6.92
C LEU A 96 -4.67 -13.82 8.06
N ASN A 97 -5.00 -13.37 9.27
CA ASN A 97 -4.28 -13.78 10.47
C ASN A 97 -5.11 -14.85 11.20
N ASP A 98 -4.97 -16.11 10.77
CA ASP A 98 -5.65 -17.24 11.39
C ASP A 98 -4.72 -17.97 12.38
N ASN A 99 -4.94 -17.72 13.67
CA ASN A 99 -4.22 -18.41 14.75
C ASN A 99 -4.87 -19.76 15.15
N THR A 100 -5.94 -20.20 14.48
CA THR A 100 -6.64 -21.46 14.82
C THR A 100 -6.06 -22.71 14.16
N TRP A 101 -5.18 -22.55 13.17
CA TRP A 101 -4.58 -23.66 12.41
C TRP A 101 -3.80 -24.66 13.30
N PHE A 102 -3.30 -24.22 14.46
CA PHE A 102 -2.54 -25.05 15.39
C PHE A 102 -3.29 -25.41 16.68
N PHE A 103 -4.57 -25.04 16.81
CA PHE A 103 -5.34 -25.43 17.99
C PHE A 103 -5.70 -26.92 17.93
N LYS A 104 -5.16 -27.69 18.87
CA LYS A 104 -5.53 -29.09 19.07
C LYS A 104 -7.01 -29.16 19.46
N ARG A 105 -7.86 -29.64 18.53
CA ARG A 105 -9.29 -29.87 18.79
C ARG A 105 -9.42 -30.95 19.85
N LYS A 106 -10.05 -30.64 21.00
CA LYS A 106 -10.50 -31.65 21.95
C LYS A 106 -11.84 -32.19 21.43
N PHE A 107 -11.86 -33.45 21.04
CA PHE A 107 -13.11 -34.18 20.80
C PHE A 107 -13.56 -34.73 22.16
N ASN A 108 -14.79 -34.42 22.57
CA ASN A 108 -15.50 -35.09 23.65
C ASN A 108 -16.48 -36.08 23.01
#